data_AF-A0AAJ3TUT2-F1
#
_entry.id   AF-A0AAJ3TUT2-F1
#
_cell.length_a   1.000
_cell.length_b   1.000
_cell.length_c   1.000
_cell.angle_alpha   90.00
_cell.angle_beta   90.00
_cell.angle_gamma   90.00
#
_symmetry.space_group_name_H-M   'P 1'
#
loop_
_entity.id
_entity.type
_entity.pdbx_description
1 polymer ?
#
loop_
_entity_poly.entity_id
_entity_poly.type
_entity_poly.pdbx_seq_one_letter_code
_entity_poly.pdbx_strand_id
1 'polypeptide(L)'
;MATSFVAGMTASATLFVGVIPAQADPNLPYGPNTCVQGLVWREARVGDAVCVRPDDRTRTAQENATAADRRDPNGPYGPQSCKQGSVWRQAFDGDAVCVTPDTRRENLDWNAYRCGTVLGAQQHADYCPPYPPPPNDLR
;
A
#
# COMPACT_ATOMS: atom_id res chain seq x y z
N MET A 1 0.30 78.57 18.19
CA MET A 1 1.11 77.58 17.43
C MET A 1 1.57 76.53 18.42
N ALA A 2 0.94 75.36 18.44
CA ALA A 2 1.39 74.20 19.22
C ALA A 2 1.04 72.95 18.42
N THR A 3 2.08 72.24 17.98
CA THR A 3 2.07 71.11 17.05
C THR A 3 1.77 69.82 17.81
N SER A 4 0.76 69.07 17.36
CA SER A 4 0.47 67.70 17.81
C SER A 4 1.41 66.71 17.11
N PHE A 5 2.05 65.81 17.87
CA PHE A 5 2.80 64.67 17.33
C PHE A 5 1.91 63.42 17.31
N VAL A 6 1.76 62.79 16.14
CA VAL A 6 1.13 61.47 15.99
C VAL A 6 2.26 60.44 15.90
N ALA A 7 2.36 59.54 16.88
CA ALA A 7 3.29 58.42 16.86
C ALA A 7 2.71 57.28 16.00
N GLY A 8 3.33 57.00 14.85
CA GLY A 8 2.98 55.87 13.99
C GLY A 8 3.59 54.56 14.51
N MET A 9 2.75 53.59 14.87
CA MET A 9 3.18 52.22 15.14
C MET A 9 3.15 51.42 13.83
N THR A 10 4.32 51.11 13.28
CA THR A 10 4.45 50.15 12.18
C THR A 10 4.47 48.73 12.77
N ALA A 11 3.37 47.98 12.62
CA ALA A 11 3.33 46.56 12.95
C ALA A 11 3.89 45.76 11.76
N SER A 12 5.10 45.21 11.90
CA SER A 12 5.65 44.24 10.96
C SER A 12 5.00 42.89 11.19
N ALA A 13 4.18 42.43 10.24
CA ALA A 13 3.59 41.09 10.25
C ALA A 13 4.55 40.08 9.61
N THR A 14 5.30 39.35 10.42
CA THR A 14 6.13 38.22 9.96
C THR A 14 5.23 36.99 9.78
N LEU A 15 5.02 36.57 8.52
CA LEU A 15 4.33 35.33 8.19
C LEU A 15 5.24 34.14 8.48
N PHE A 16 5.00 33.43 9.59
CA PHE A 16 5.58 32.11 9.81
C PHE A 16 4.85 31.09 8.93
N VAL A 17 5.49 30.66 7.84
CA VAL A 17 5.06 29.48 7.08
C VAL A 17 5.48 28.25 7.88
N GLY A 18 4.64 27.84 8.84
CA GLY A 18 4.86 26.65 9.65
C GLY A 18 4.63 25.38 8.82
N VAL A 19 5.62 24.49 8.78
CA VAL A 19 5.48 23.15 8.21
C VAL A 19 4.62 22.33 9.17
N ILE A 20 3.33 22.11 8.85
CA ILE A 20 2.47 21.25 9.66
C ILE A 20 2.83 19.78 9.32
N PRO A 21 3.20 18.94 10.31
CA PRO A 21 3.42 17.53 10.04
C PRO A 21 2.12 16.86 9.63
N ALA A 22 2.15 16.00 8.60
CA ALA A 22 1.02 15.17 8.23
C ALA A 22 0.72 14.20 9.39
N GLN A 23 -0.36 14.45 10.12
CA GLN A 23 -0.81 13.56 11.19
C GLN A 23 -1.70 12.49 10.56
N ALA A 24 -1.36 11.21 10.77
CA ALA A 24 -2.26 10.11 10.47
C ALA A 24 -3.57 10.32 11.24
N ASP A 25 -4.72 10.14 10.58
CA ASP A 25 -6.02 10.28 11.24
C ASP A 25 -6.12 9.23 12.35
N PRO A 26 -6.16 9.64 13.64
CA PRO A 26 -6.17 8.71 14.77
C PRO A 26 -7.47 7.89 14.84
N ASN A 27 -8.48 8.23 14.04
CA ASN A 27 -9.78 7.57 14.02
C ASN A 27 -9.88 6.43 13.01
N LEU A 28 -8.83 6.18 12.22
CA LEU A 28 -8.81 5.04 11.31
C LEU A 28 -8.67 3.72 12.12
N PRO A 29 -9.59 2.75 11.95
CA PRO A 29 -9.63 1.52 12.76
C PRO A 29 -8.32 0.73 12.82
N TYR A 30 -7.50 0.80 11.77
CA TYR A 30 -6.20 0.14 11.66
C TYR A 30 -5.07 1.13 11.35
N GLY A 31 -5.24 2.39 11.78
CA GLY A 31 -4.31 3.48 11.53
C GLY A 31 -4.07 3.70 10.03
N PRO A 32 -2.85 4.07 9.62
CA PRO A 32 -2.56 4.44 8.22
C PRO A 32 -2.63 3.27 7.24
N ASN A 33 -2.75 2.03 7.71
CA ASN A 33 -2.92 0.83 6.87
C ASN A 33 -4.39 0.46 6.67
N THR A 34 -5.34 1.25 7.16
CA THR A 34 -6.77 0.97 7.00
C THR A 34 -7.14 0.93 5.51
N CYS A 35 -7.72 -0.18 5.07
CA CYS A 35 -8.22 -0.31 3.71
C CYS A 35 -9.44 0.59 3.48
N VAL A 36 -9.60 1.07 2.24
CA VAL A 36 -10.86 1.66 1.80
C VAL A 36 -11.99 0.64 1.96
N GLN A 37 -13.23 1.13 2.12
CA GLN A 37 -14.39 0.27 2.30
C GLN A 37 -14.51 -0.77 1.17
N GLY A 38 -14.79 -2.03 1.54
CA GLY A 38 -14.94 -3.14 0.60
C GLY A 38 -13.65 -3.90 0.30
N LEU A 39 -12.48 -3.37 0.68
CA LEU A 39 -11.20 -4.07 0.60
C LEU A 39 -10.74 -4.57 1.96
N VAL A 40 -9.85 -5.56 1.93
CA VAL A 40 -9.26 -6.19 3.11
C VAL A 40 -7.76 -6.39 2.90
N TRP A 41 -6.99 -6.52 3.98
CA TRP A 41 -5.58 -6.89 3.86
C TRP A 41 -5.42 -8.26 3.20
N ARG A 42 -4.50 -8.35 2.24
CA ARG A 42 -4.19 -9.57 1.47
C ARG A 42 -3.63 -10.68 2.36
N GLU A 43 -2.81 -10.32 3.34
CA GLU A 43 -2.18 -11.27 4.27
C GLU A 43 -1.35 -12.37 3.59
N ALA A 44 -0.60 -12.03 2.54
CA ALA A 44 0.34 -12.96 1.92
C ALA A 44 1.45 -13.41 2.89
N ARG A 45 1.75 -12.58 3.90
CA ARG A 45 2.58 -12.89 5.07
C ARG A 45 2.10 -12.07 6.27
N VAL A 46 2.66 -12.34 7.45
CA VAL A 46 2.50 -11.46 8.61
C VAL A 46 2.96 -10.04 8.24
N GLY A 47 2.07 -9.05 8.46
CA GLY A 47 2.33 -7.65 8.15
C GLY A 47 2.09 -7.23 6.69
N ASP A 48 1.62 -8.12 5.82
CA ASP A 48 1.20 -7.73 4.46
C ASP A 48 -0.15 -7.01 4.48
N ALA A 49 -0.09 -5.67 4.59
CA ALA A 49 -1.23 -4.78 4.64
C ALA A 49 -1.60 -4.17 3.26
N VAL A 50 -1.28 -4.87 2.16
CA VAL A 50 -1.79 -4.50 0.84
C VAL A 50 -3.30 -4.78 0.79
N CYS A 51 -4.09 -3.78 0.40
CA CYS A 51 -5.55 -3.90 0.35
C CYS A 51 -6.00 -4.49 -0.98
N VAL A 52 -6.77 -5.58 -0.92
CA VAL A 52 -7.24 -6.40 -2.04
C VAL A 52 -8.71 -6.78 -1.84
N ARG A 53 -9.34 -7.42 -2.84
CA ARG A 53 -10.71 -7.93 -2.67
C ARG A 53 -10.75 -9.06 -1.64
N PRO A 54 -11.89 -9.27 -0.95
CA PRO A 54 -12.06 -10.41 -0.05
C PRO A 54 -11.72 -11.77 -0.67
N ASP A 55 -12.14 -12.00 -1.93
CA ASP A 55 -11.85 -13.26 -2.64
C ASP A 55 -10.35 -13.45 -2.90
N ASP A 56 -9.61 -12.36 -3.12
CA ASP A 56 -8.15 -12.41 -3.31
C ASP A 56 -7.42 -12.77 -2.02
N ARG A 57 -7.89 -12.27 -0.87
CA ARG A 57 -7.39 -12.67 0.44
C ARG A 57 -7.68 -14.14 0.69
N THR A 58 -8.88 -14.62 0.38
CA THR A 58 -9.24 -16.04 0.51
C THR A 58 -8.36 -16.92 -0.36
N ARG A 59 -8.13 -16.55 -1.62
CA ARG A 59 -7.20 -17.25 -2.52
C ARG A 59 -5.77 -17.23 -1.99
N THR A 60 -5.29 -16.08 -1.51
CA THR A 60 -3.96 -15.92 -0.91
C THR A 60 -3.74 -16.88 0.27
N ALA A 61 -4.75 -17.03 1.14
CA ALA A 61 -4.68 -17.96 2.26
C ALA A 61 -4.58 -19.42 1.78
N GLN A 62 -5.32 -19.81 0.74
CA GLN A 62 -5.24 -21.15 0.15
C GLN A 62 -3.87 -21.41 -0.50
N GLU A 63 -3.32 -20.42 -1.20
CA GLU A 63 -1.99 -20.50 -1.82
C GLU A 63 -0.89 -20.66 -0.76
N ASN A 64 -0.98 -19.92 0.34
CA ASN A 64 -0.06 -20.06 1.47
C ASN A 64 -0.16 -21.47 2.10
N ALA A 65 -1.39 -21.97 2.30
CA ALA A 65 -1.62 -23.29 2.90
C ALA A 65 -1.10 -24.45 2.03
N THR A 66 -1.10 -24.29 0.70
CA THR A 66 -0.72 -25.33 -0.28
C THR A 66 0.62 -25.03 -0.98
N ALA A 67 1.42 -24.10 -0.44
CA ALA A 67 2.63 -23.62 -1.09
C ALA A 67 3.67 -24.73 -1.34
N ALA A 68 3.79 -25.68 -0.41
CA ALA A 68 4.71 -26.81 -0.55
C ALA A 68 4.35 -27.71 -1.75
N ASP A 69 3.05 -27.92 -1.99
CA ASP A 69 2.55 -28.84 -3.02
C ASP A 69 2.80 -28.33 -4.44
N ARG A 70 3.02 -27.03 -4.60
CA ARG A 70 3.23 -26.39 -5.92
C ARG A 70 4.71 -26.21 -6.29
N ARG A 71 5.62 -26.64 -5.42
CA ARG A 71 7.07 -26.57 -5.66
C ARG A 71 7.61 -27.85 -6.31
N ASP A 72 8.66 -27.68 -7.08
CA ASP A 72 9.53 -28.74 -7.57
C ASP A 72 10.87 -28.64 -6.83
N PRO A 73 11.16 -29.54 -5.87
CA PRO A 73 12.39 -29.46 -5.09
C PRO A 73 13.66 -29.70 -5.94
N ASN A 74 13.53 -30.28 -7.14
CA ASN A 74 14.63 -30.56 -8.05
C ASN A 74 14.66 -29.59 -9.24
N GLY A 75 13.87 -28.52 -9.19
CA GLY A 75 13.76 -27.56 -10.27
C GLY A 75 15.02 -26.69 -10.45
N PRO A 76 15.09 -25.93 -11.56
CA PRO A 76 16.29 -25.21 -11.98
C PRO A 76 16.74 -24.08 -11.05
N TYR A 77 15.88 -23.63 -10.13
CA TYR A 77 16.14 -22.55 -9.18
C TYR A 77 16.19 -23.05 -7.72
N GLY A 78 16.52 -24.33 -7.52
CA GLY A 78 16.61 -24.96 -6.21
C GLY A 78 15.26 -25.37 -5.61
N PRO A 79 15.19 -25.67 -4.31
CA PRO A 79 14.02 -26.31 -3.69
C PRO A 79 12.72 -25.51 -3.71
N GLN A 80 12.81 -24.22 -4.04
CA GLN A 80 11.68 -23.30 -4.13
C GLN A 80 11.17 -23.15 -5.57
N SER A 81 11.76 -23.86 -6.54
CA SER A 81 11.32 -23.80 -7.94
C SER A 81 9.84 -24.14 -8.05
N CYS A 82 9.13 -23.46 -8.95
CA CYS A 82 7.74 -23.79 -9.22
C CYS A 82 7.62 -24.93 -10.21
N LYS A 83 6.58 -25.77 -10.04
CA LYS A 83 6.18 -26.75 -11.04
C LYS A 83 5.83 -26.05 -12.37
N GLN A 84 5.93 -26.78 -13.48
CA GLN A 84 5.64 -26.28 -14.82
C GLN A 84 4.26 -25.60 -14.88
N GLY A 85 4.19 -24.44 -15.55
CA GLY A 85 2.97 -23.64 -15.69
C GLY A 85 2.68 -22.70 -14.51
N SER A 86 3.49 -22.75 -13.45
CA SER A 86 3.41 -21.82 -12.31
C SER A 86 4.67 -20.95 -12.22
N VAL A 87 4.54 -19.82 -11.54
CA VAL A 87 5.62 -18.84 -11.27
C VAL A 87 5.56 -18.41 -9.81
N TRP A 88 6.66 -17.87 -9.28
CA TRP A 88 6.64 -17.24 -7.95
C TRP A 88 5.65 -16.07 -7.94
N ARG A 89 4.80 -16.01 -6.91
CA ARG A 89 3.70 -15.04 -6.77
C ARG A 89 4.19 -13.62 -6.67
N GLN A 90 5.35 -13.39 -6.03
CA GLN A 90 5.96 -12.07 -5.89
C GLN A 90 5.02 -11.01 -5.28
N ALA A 91 4.20 -11.40 -4.30
CA ALA A 91 3.42 -10.45 -3.52
C ALA A 91 4.31 -9.47 -2.74
N PHE A 92 5.52 -9.89 -2.40
CA PHE A 92 6.55 -9.10 -1.73
C PHE A 92 7.95 -9.67 -2.05
N ASP A 93 9.01 -8.95 -1.66
CA ASP A 93 10.39 -9.40 -1.83
C ASP A 93 10.65 -10.72 -1.12
N GLY A 94 11.01 -11.74 -1.88
CA GLY A 94 11.24 -13.11 -1.39
C GLY A 94 10.01 -14.00 -1.35
N ASP A 95 8.85 -13.56 -1.85
CA ASP A 95 7.64 -14.40 -1.94
C ASP A 95 7.78 -15.49 -3.02
N ALA A 96 8.19 -16.68 -2.58
CA ALA A 96 8.36 -17.88 -3.41
C ALA A 96 7.16 -18.85 -3.31
N VAL A 97 5.96 -18.35 -3.03
CA VAL A 97 4.73 -19.14 -3.20
C VAL A 97 4.46 -19.29 -4.70
N CYS A 98 4.15 -20.50 -5.17
CA CYS A 98 3.94 -20.78 -6.58
C CYS A 98 2.46 -20.62 -6.97
N VAL A 99 2.18 -19.78 -7.97
CA VAL A 99 0.84 -19.45 -8.46
C VAL A 99 0.82 -19.41 -9.99
N THR A 100 -0.34 -19.18 -10.60
CA THR A 100 -0.43 -18.96 -12.05
C THR A 100 0.20 -17.61 -12.44
N PRO A 101 0.66 -17.44 -13.69
CA PRO A 101 1.14 -16.15 -14.19
C PRO A 101 0.13 -15.00 -14.03
N ASP A 102 -1.17 -15.29 -14.17
CA ASP A 102 -2.22 -14.29 -13.99
C ASP A 102 -2.34 -13.84 -12.53
N THR A 103 -2.31 -14.77 -11.57
CA THR A 103 -2.33 -14.40 -10.15
C THR A 103 -1.09 -13.59 -9.76
N ARG A 104 0.09 -13.90 -10.32
CA ARG A 104 1.29 -13.09 -10.10
C ARG A 104 1.07 -11.66 -10.60
N ARG A 105 0.53 -11.49 -11.81
CA ARG A 105 0.22 -10.17 -12.35
C ARG A 105 -0.75 -9.41 -11.45
N GLU A 106 -1.82 -10.06 -10.99
CA GLU A 106 -2.81 -9.46 -10.09
C GLU A 106 -2.19 -9.04 -8.75
N ASN A 107 -1.26 -9.82 -8.19
CA ASN A 107 -0.53 -9.44 -6.97
C ASN A 107 0.35 -8.19 -7.15
N LEU A 108 1.00 -8.07 -8.32
CA LEU A 108 1.80 -6.90 -8.67
C LEU A 108 0.90 -5.67 -8.86
N ASP A 109 -0.25 -5.85 -9.50
CA ASP A 109 -1.25 -4.79 -9.68
C ASP A 109 -1.75 -4.28 -8.32
N TRP A 110 -2.08 -5.17 -7.38
CA TRP A 110 -2.48 -4.77 -6.02
C TRP A 110 -1.38 -4.01 -5.26
N ASN A 111 -0.11 -4.40 -5.44
CA ASN A 111 1.02 -3.64 -4.90
C ASN A 111 1.09 -2.23 -5.50
N ALA A 112 0.80 -2.11 -6.81
CA ALA A 112 0.74 -0.82 -7.49
C ALA A 112 -0.44 0.05 -7.01
N TYR A 113 -1.60 -0.54 -6.76
CA TYR A 113 -2.79 0.20 -6.33
C TYR A 113 -2.78 0.67 -4.88
N ARG A 114 -1.73 0.36 -4.10
CA ARG A 114 -1.67 0.62 -2.65
C ARG A 114 -2.07 2.04 -2.25
N CYS A 115 -1.75 3.05 -3.06
CA CYS A 115 -2.12 4.44 -2.76
C CYS A 115 -3.59 4.80 -2.95
N GLY A 116 -4.29 4.09 -3.83
CA GLY A 116 -5.73 4.26 -4.01
C GLY A 116 -6.57 3.40 -3.06
N THR A 117 -5.96 2.39 -2.42
CA THR A 117 -6.69 1.35 -1.68
C THR A 117 -6.46 1.38 -0.17
N VAL A 118 -5.53 2.20 0.31
CA VAL A 118 -5.21 2.40 1.73
C VAL A 118 -5.48 3.86 2.11
N LEU A 119 -6.33 4.09 3.11
CA LEU A 119 -6.76 5.43 3.54
C LEU A 119 -5.60 6.32 4.02
N GLY A 120 -4.58 5.74 4.68
CA GLY A 120 -3.42 6.50 5.13
C GLY A 120 -2.29 6.64 4.10
N ALA A 121 -2.31 5.90 2.99
CA ALA A 121 -1.23 5.96 1.99
C ALA A 121 -1.23 7.30 1.24
N GLN A 122 -2.40 7.92 1.07
CA GLN A 122 -2.55 9.23 0.45
C GLN A 122 -1.87 10.35 1.25
N GLN A 123 -1.57 10.12 2.55
CA GLN A 123 -0.93 11.08 3.44
C GLN A 123 0.61 11.05 3.34
N HIS A 124 1.17 10.10 2.59
CA HIS A 124 2.60 9.83 2.52
C HIS A 124 3.01 9.55 1.06
N ALA A 125 3.41 10.60 0.34
CA ALA A 125 3.75 10.55 -1.08
C ALA A 125 4.85 9.50 -1.41
N ASP A 126 5.74 9.19 -0.46
CA ASP A 126 6.79 8.17 -0.63
C ASP A 126 6.26 6.73 -0.74
N TYR A 127 5.02 6.47 -0.28
CA TYR A 127 4.35 5.19 -0.51
C TYR A 127 3.65 5.10 -1.87
N CYS A 128 3.69 6.18 -2.66
CA CYS A 128 2.99 6.30 -3.93
C CYS A 128 3.96 6.43 -5.10
N PRO A 129 4.45 5.29 -5.63
CA PRO A 129 5.02 5.32 -6.97
C PRO A 129 3.94 5.78 -7.98
N PRO A 130 4.34 6.31 -9.14
CA PRO A 130 3.42 6.70 -10.20
C PRO A 130 2.73 5.44 -10.74
N TYR A 131 1.65 5.03 -10.10
CA TYR A 131 0.94 3.81 -10.41
C TYR A 131 -0.44 4.09 -11.02
N PRO A 132 -0.94 3.15 -11.84
CA PRO A 132 -2.26 3.26 -12.44
C PRO A 132 -3.36 3.41 -11.37
N PRO A 133 -4.48 4.08 -11.69
CA PRO A 133 -5.63 4.15 -10.78
C PRO A 133 -6.15 2.74 -10.47
N PRO A 134 -6.74 2.52 -9.28
CA PRO A 134 -7.33 1.23 -8.93
C PRO A 134 -8.38 0.81 -9.99
N PRO A 135 -8.60 -0.51 -10.17
CA PRO A 135 -9.60 -1.03 -11.08
C PRO A 135 -10.96 -0.33 -10.92
N ASN A 136 -11.62 -0.02 -12.04
CA ASN A 136 -12.85 0.80 -12.04
C ASN A 136 -14.03 0.14 -11.30
N ASP A 137 -13.99 -1.17 -11.11
CA ASP A 137 -14.95 -1.96 -10.35
C ASP A 137 -14.70 -1.93 -8.82
N LEU A 138 -13.80 -1.05 -8.37
CA LEU A 138 -13.59 -0.68 -6.96
C LEU A 138 -14.12 0.71 -6.61
N ARG A 139 -14.70 1.45 -7.58
CA ARG A 139 -15.26 2.80 -7.38
C ARG A 139 -16.75 2.76 -7.03
#